data_AF-A0A9P4Q9D6-F1
#
_entry.id   AF-A0A9P4Q9D6-F1
#
_cell.length_a   1.000
_cell.length_b   1.000
_cell.length_c   1.000
_cell.angle_alpha   90.00
_cell.angle_beta   90.00
_cell.angle_gamma   90.00
#
_symmetry.space_group_name_H-M   'P 1'
#
loop_
_entity.id
_entity.type
_entity.pdbx_description
1 polymer ?
#
loop_
_entity_poly.entity_id
_entity_poly.type
_entity_poly.pdbx_seq_one_letter_code
_entity_poly.pdbx_strand_id
1 'polypeptide(L)'
;MADGYSCHRFNLLFSACVKHVYEGKARKRQFEAQFTNASLRGLPLNEEELRTSLSDLHGLSNVTVEQSPQPLRALYFRIPQESVVALKKELNTLPSSTNYETTVAFLWRSMLKARTSLGHVKPSMTSTLHHAVNIRGKKSDGQAPVSYTGNALGHCRCDGVEISSLLAADGLKTAASALRSSIDGTDIDQVRKSLAGMIALGPNSILFTIMRSRSTDFMVSSTQQLRNHEDYDFRFGFPQGCIGAAAPWDGFVRIMPSPPGSGIACVLTVQETIADELQREDEFSSHVTLLDAQPVGYGYMYKAAKRTAKL
;
A
#
# COMPACT_ATOMS: atom_id res chain seq x y z
N MET A 1 -22.59 18.49 -5.04
CA MET A 1 -22.32 17.70 -6.25
C MET A 1 -20.90 17.17 -6.12
N ALA A 2 -20.75 15.85 -6.02
CA ALA A 2 -19.55 15.19 -5.53
C ALA A 2 -18.63 14.76 -6.68
N ASP A 3 -17.41 15.32 -6.73
CA ASP A 3 -16.38 14.95 -7.69
C ASP A 3 -15.48 13.85 -7.13
N GLY A 4 -15.87 12.58 -7.36
CA GLY A 4 -15.16 11.36 -6.98
C GLY A 4 -13.93 11.00 -7.84
N TYR A 5 -13.28 11.96 -8.49
CA TYR A 5 -12.27 11.71 -9.53
C TYR A 5 -10.83 11.51 -9.03
N SER A 6 -10.56 11.62 -7.72
CA SER A 6 -9.19 11.73 -7.19
C SER A 6 -8.40 10.41 -7.17
N CYS A 7 -9.04 9.29 -6.81
CA CYS A 7 -8.37 7.98 -6.71
C CYS A 7 -7.99 7.43 -8.11
N HIS A 8 -8.78 7.77 -9.14
CA HIS A 8 -8.50 7.36 -10.51
C HIS A 8 -7.26 8.08 -11.09
N ARG A 9 -7.05 9.37 -10.76
CA ARG A 9 -5.89 10.14 -11.24
C ARG A 9 -4.56 9.67 -10.67
N PHE A 10 -4.49 9.21 -9.42
CA PHE A 10 -3.28 8.59 -8.87
C PHE A 10 -2.94 7.29 -9.60
N ASN A 11 -3.93 6.42 -9.80
CA ASN A 11 -3.73 5.18 -10.57
C ASN A 11 -3.33 5.48 -12.02
N LEU A 12 -3.86 6.54 -12.65
CA LEU A 12 -3.47 6.96 -13.99
C LEU A 12 -2.06 7.57 -14.06
N LEU A 13 -1.67 8.43 -13.11
CA LEU A 13 -0.30 8.97 -13.05
C LEU A 13 0.71 7.87 -12.74
N PHE A 14 0.39 6.99 -11.79
CA PHE A 14 1.20 5.83 -11.46
C PHE A 14 1.31 4.88 -12.67
N SER A 15 0.19 4.56 -13.32
CA SER A 15 0.17 3.71 -14.52
C SER A 15 0.84 4.36 -15.73
N ALA A 16 0.83 5.69 -15.86
CA ALA A 16 1.53 6.44 -16.89
C ALA A 16 3.05 6.50 -16.63
N CYS A 17 3.47 6.67 -15.37
CA CYS A 17 4.87 6.56 -14.97
C CYS A 17 5.41 5.15 -15.22
N VAL A 18 4.64 4.11 -14.86
CA VAL A 18 4.95 2.72 -15.19
C VAL A 18 5.08 2.55 -16.71
N LYS A 19 4.11 3.04 -17.50
CA LYS A 19 4.17 2.99 -18.98
C LYS A 19 5.41 3.71 -19.55
N HIS A 20 5.82 4.84 -18.98
CA HIS A 20 7.02 5.57 -19.43
C HIS A 20 8.34 4.90 -19.06
N VAL A 21 8.40 4.17 -17.94
CA VAL A 21 9.57 3.33 -17.62
C VAL A 21 9.71 2.18 -18.63
N TYR A 22 8.60 1.68 -19.19
CA TYR A 22 8.61 0.62 -20.20
C TYR A 22 8.80 1.12 -21.65
N GLU A 23 8.39 2.35 -21.97
CA GLU A 23 8.42 2.90 -23.34
C GLU A 23 9.56 3.94 -23.55
N GLY A 24 10.81 3.45 -23.65
CA GLY A 24 11.87 4.04 -24.49
C GLY A 24 12.56 5.37 -24.07
N LYS A 25 13.90 5.39 -24.20
CA LYS A 25 14.86 6.44 -23.79
C LYS A 25 14.64 7.87 -24.32
N ALA A 26 13.79 8.09 -25.33
CA ALA A 26 13.70 9.38 -26.04
C ALA A 26 12.93 10.48 -25.27
N ARG A 27 11.92 10.12 -24.47
CA ARG A 27 11.14 11.11 -23.67
C ARG A 27 11.79 11.50 -22.34
N LYS A 28 12.78 10.72 -21.88
CA LYS A 28 13.55 10.96 -20.65
C LYS A 28 14.27 12.32 -20.69
N ARG A 29 14.94 12.64 -21.80
CA ARG A 29 15.75 13.88 -21.94
C ARG A 29 14.91 15.15 -21.96
N GLN A 30 13.72 15.11 -22.58
CA GLN A 30 12.85 16.29 -22.70
C GLN A 30 12.16 16.61 -21.36
N PHE A 31 11.83 15.59 -20.57
CA PHE A 31 11.29 15.75 -19.23
C PHE A 31 12.35 16.20 -18.22
N GLU A 32 13.56 15.61 -18.26
CA GLU A 32 14.70 16.00 -17.41
C GLU A 32 15.08 17.47 -17.60
N ALA A 33 15.09 17.98 -18.84
CA ALA A 33 15.43 19.37 -19.16
C ALA A 33 14.38 20.40 -18.69
N GLN A 34 13.10 20.02 -18.62
CA GLN A 34 12.02 20.89 -18.13
C GLN A 34 11.95 20.93 -16.59
N PHE A 35 12.36 19.86 -15.91
CA PHE A 35 12.24 19.75 -14.45
C PHE A 35 13.45 20.33 -13.67
N THR A 36 14.68 20.22 -14.20
CA THR A 36 15.89 20.65 -13.45
C THR A 36 16.00 22.16 -13.24
N ASN A 37 15.47 23.00 -14.14
CA ASN A 37 15.67 24.45 -14.04
C ASN A 37 14.55 25.21 -13.30
N ALA A 38 13.33 24.68 -13.25
CA ALA A 38 12.18 25.38 -12.68
C ALA A 38 11.79 24.92 -11.26
N SER A 39 11.99 23.65 -10.90
CA SER A 39 11.45 23.08 -9.64
C SER A 39 12.38 23.14 -8.43
N LEU A 40 13.67 23.45 -8.61
CA LEU A 40 14.64 23.50 -7.50
C LEU A 40 14.73 24.88 -6.82
N ARG A 41 14.29 25.96 -7.49
CA ARG A 41 14.28 27.33 -6.92
C ARG A 41 13.07 27.51 -6.01
N GLY A 42 13.11 26.94 -4.82
CA GLY A 42 12.03 27.07 -3.83
C GLY A 42 11.88 25.88 -2.87
N LEU A 43 12.69 24.84 -3.02
CA LEU A 43 12.74 23.76 -2.04
C LEU A 43 13.49 24.23 -0.79
N PRO A 44 12.96 24.02 0.43
CA PRO A 44 13.56 24.48 1.69
C PRO A 44 14.70 23.58 2.16
N LEU A 45 15.44 22.94 1.24
CA LEU A 45 16.52 22.02 1.56
C LEU A 45 17.85 22.68 1.24
N ASN A 46 18.79 22.64 2.19
CA ASN A 46 20.17 23.01 1.89
C ASN A 46 20.88 21.90 1.08
N GLU A 47 22.02 22.23 0.48
CA GLU A 47 22.76 21.30 -0.40
C GLU A 47 23.19 20.01 0.31
N GLU A 48 23.43 20.06 1.63
CA GLU A 48 23.81 18.92 2.46
C GLU A 48 22.62 18.00 2.74
N GLU A 49 21.44 18.55 3.06
CA GLU A 49 20.19 17.79 3.19
C GLU A 49 19.78 17.15 1.87
N LEU A 50 20.00 17.84 0.75
CA LEU A 50 19.79 17.29 -0.57
C LEU A 50 20.76 16.13 -0.82
N ARG A 51 22.06 16.27 -0.50
CA ARG A 51 23.06 15.20 -0.65
C ARG A 51 22.78 13.99 0.24
N THR A 52 22.37 14.17 1.49
CA THR A 52 22.02 13.05 2.39
C THR A 52 20.77 12.33 1.89
N SER A 53 19.72 13.08 1.52
CA SER A 53 18.51 12.50 0.92
C SER A 53 18.83 11.76 -0.38
N LEU A 54 19.69 12.35 -1.22
CA LEU A 54 20.16 11.72 -2.45
C LEU A 54 21.05 10.51 -2.17
N SER A 55 21.87 10.47 -1.13
CA SER A 55 22.75 9.36 -0.77
C SER A 55 21.95 8.13 -0.30
N ASP A 56 20.97 8.34 0.58
CA ASP A 56 20.01 7.31 0.99
C ASP A 56 19.24 6.74 -0.22
N LEU A 57 19.07 7.55 -1.26
CA LEU A 57 18.34 7.20 -2.49
C LEU A 57 19.26 6.75 -3.65
N HIS A 58 20.56 7.06 -3.68
CA HIS A 58 21.51 6.68 -4.74
C HIS A 58 21.86 5.19 -4.68
N GLY A 59 21.68 4.55 -3.52
CA GLY A 59 21.64 3.08 -3.41
C GLY A 59 20.50 2.42 -4.21
N LEU A 60 19.64 3.19 -4.88
CA LEU A 60 18.44 2.74 -5.61
C LEU A 60 18.55 2.84 -7.15
N SER A 61 19.56 3.52 -7.70
CA SER A 61 19.63 3.78 -9.16
C SER A 61 19.99 2.57 -10.02
N ASN A 62 20.39 1.45 -9.41
CA ASN A 62 20.77 0.21 -10.10
C ASN A 62 19.75 -0.93 -9.89
N VAL A 63 18.58 -0.65 -9.33
CA VAL A 63 17.57 -1.68 -9.03
C VAL A 63 16.72 -1.92 -10.27
N THR A 64 16.76 -3.13 -10.80
CA THR A 64 15.81 -3.54 -11.85
C THR A 64 14.52 -3.95 -11.16
N VAL A 65 13.36 -3.53 -11.69
CA VAL A 65 12.07 -4.09 -11.25
C VAL A 65 12.10 -5.57 -11.62
N GLU A 66 12.38 -6.42 -10.64
CA GLU A 66 12.27 -7.85 -10.81
C GLU A 66 10.78 -8.17 -10.79
N GLN A 67 10.18 -8.34 -11.97
CA GLN A 67 8.87 -8.96 -12.04
C GLN A 67 9.01 -10.32 -11.36
N SER A 68 8.14 -10.61 -10.39
CA SER A 68 8.10 -11.96 -9.84
C SER A 68 7.91 -12.91 -11.02
N PRO A 69 8.85 -13.84 -11.26
CA PRO A 69 8.73 -14.79 -12.37
C PRO A 69 7.54 -15.74 -12.16
N GLN A 70 6.97 -15.74 -10.95
CA GLN A 70 5.85 -16.58 -10.55
C GLN A 70 4.51 -15.90 -10.86
N PRO A 71 3.50 -16.68 -11.31
CA PRO A 71 2.14 -16.19 -11.44
C PRO A 71 1.63 -15.59 -10.12
N LEU A 72 0.89 -14.48 -10.23
CA LEU A 72 0.25 -13.81 -9.11
C LEU A 72 -1.25 -14.17 -9.06
N ARG A 73 -1.77 -14.27 -7.85
CA ARG A 73 -3.19 -14.46 -7.54
C ARG A 73 -3.69 -13.38 -6.60
N ALA A 74 -4.87 -12.86 -6.91
CA ALA A 74 -5.60 -11.93 -6.07
C ALA A 74 -6.60 -12.72 -5.23
N LEU A 75 -6.46 -12.63 -3.91
CA LEU A 75 -7.40 -13.15 -2.93
C LEU A 75 -8.34 -12.02 -2.52
N TYR A 76 -9.62 -12.17 -2.84
CA TYR A 76 -10.69 -11.30 -2.36
C TYR A 76 -11.30 -11.98 -1.14
N PHE A 77 -11.21 -11.33 0.01
CA PHE A 77 -11.70 -11.91 1.25
C PHE A 77 -12.26 -10.85 2.17
N ARG A 78 -12.93 -11.31 3.21
CA ARG A 78 -13.46 -10.50 4.29
C ARG A 78 -12.93 -11.03 5.60
N ILE A 79 -12.52 -10.14 6.50
CA ILE A 79 -12.29 -10.46 7.90
C ILE A 79 -13.61 -10.16 8.63
N PRO A 80 -14.36 -11.18 9.09
CA PRO A 80 -15.62 -10.96 9.78
C PRO A 80 -15.44 -10.09 11.03
N GLN A 81 -16.50 -9.41 11.45
CA GLN A 81 -16.44 -8.45 12.55
C GLN A 81 -16.02 -9.12 13.86
N GLU A 82 -16.48 -10.35 14.09
CA GLU A 82 -16.11 -11.21 15.20
C GLU A 82 -14.61 -11.55 15.21
N SER A 83 -14.01 -11.81 14.04
CA SER A 83 -12.57 -12.04 13.88
C SER A 83 -11.78 -10.78 14.18
N VAL A 84 -12.23 -9.60 13.72
CA VAL A 84 -11.60 -8.32 14.06
C VAL A 84 -11.63 -8.09 15.57
N VAL A 85 -12.76 -8.39 16.24
CA VAL A 85 -12.88 -8.27 17.70
C VAL A 85 -11.95 -9.26 18.41
N ALA A 86 -11.84 -10.51 17.93
CA ALA A 86 -10.94 -11.51 18.49
C ALA A 86 -9.47 -11.06 18.38
N LEU A 87 -9.03 -10.67 17.18
CA LEU A 87 -7.67 -10.18 16.94
C LEU A 87 -7.35 -8.93 17.78
N LYS A 88 -8.32 -8.03 17.98
CA LYS A 88 -8.15 -6.88 18.88
C LYS A 88 -7.94 -7.28 20.34
N LYS A 89 -8.57 -8.36 20.80
CA LYS A 89 -8.36 -8.88 22.16
C LYS A 89 -6.94 -9.43 22.33
N GLU A 90 -6.35 -10.01 21.29
CA GLU A 90 -4.93 -10.42 21.35
C GLU A 90 -4.00 -9.20 21.47
N LEU A 91 -4.42 -8.06 20.92
CA LEU A 91 -3.73 -6.78 21.05
C LEU A 91 -4.00 -6.06 22.39
N ASN A 92 -4.66 -6.66 23.39
CA ASN A 92 -5.13 -6.03 24.64
C ASN A 92 -4.10 -5.20 25.45
N THR A 93 -2.81 -5.28 25.12
CA THR A 93 -1.74 -4.48 25.72
C THR A 93 -1.43 -3.17 24.98
N LEU A 94 -2.00 -2.98 23.78
CA LEU A 94 -2.02 -1.71 23.06
C LEU A 94 -3.35 -1.01 23.37
N PRO A 95 -3.36 0.10 24.13
CA PRO A 95 -4.58 0.86 24.36
C PRO A 95 -5.20 1.26 23.02
N SER A 96 -6.46 0.88 22.80
CA SER A 96 -7.27 1.31 21.64
C SER A 96 -6.66 0.97 20.28
N SER A 97 -6.41 -0.31 19.97
CA SER A 97 -6.06 -0.73 18.61
C SER A 97 -7.19 -0.43 17.60
N THR A 98 -6.84 0.21 16.49
CA THR A 98 -7.78 0.51 15.41
C THR A 98 -8.04 -0.75 14.57
N ASN A 99 -9.15 -0.76 13.82
CA ASN A 99 -9.44 -1.83 12.87
C ASN A 99 -8.32 -1.94 11.80
N TYR A 100 -7.79 -0.78 11.38
CA TYR A 100 -6.69 -0.71 10.41
C TYR A 100 -5.43 -1.38 10.95
N GLU A 101 -4.97 -1.00 12.14
CA GLU A 101 -3.75 -1.57 12.72
C GLU A 101 -3.88 -3.07 12.96
N THR A 102 -5.02 -3.50 13.47
CA THR A 102 -5.30 -4.92 13.71
C THR A 102 -5.24 -5.71 12.40
N THR A 103 -5.91 -5.21 11.36
CA THR A 103 -5.98 -5.88 10.05
C THR A 103 -4.61 -5.95 9.40
N VAL A 104 -3.87 -4.85 9.37
CA VAL A 104 -2.56 -4.80 8.73
C VAL A 104 -1.55 -5.67 9.47
N ALA A 105 -1.54 -5.61 10.80
CA ALA A 105 -0.66 -6.44 11.63
C ALA A 105 -0.91 -7.94 11.38
N PHE A 106 -2.18 -8.34 11.38
CA PHE A 106 -2.59 -9.72 11.10
C PHE A 106 -2.13 -10.16 9.72
N LEU A 107 -2.48 -9.41 8.67
CA LEU A 107 -2.13 -9.80 7.30
C LEU A 107 -0.63 -9.82 7.03
N TRP A 108 0.12 -8.88 7.63
CA TRP A 108 1.58 -8.84 7.53
C TRP A 108 2.19 -10.11 8.14
N ARG A 109 1.75 -10.48 9.34
CA ARG A 109 2.17 -11.69 10.04
C ARG A 109 1.80 -12.96 9.26
N SER A 110 0.54 -13.12 8.85
CA SER A 110 0.08 -14.30 8.10
C SER A 110 0.86 -14.49 6.81
N MET A 111 1.12 -13.41 6.07
CA MET A 111 1.93 -13.45 4.86
C MET A 111 3.35 -13.95 5.15
N LEU A 112 4.00 -13.44 6.21
CA LEU A 112 5.34 -13.90 6.58
C LEU A 112 5.36 -15.34 7.07
N LYS A 113 4.31 -15.81 7.77
CA LYS A 113 4.16 -17.23 8.16
C LYS A 113 4.14 -18.11 6.91
N ALA A 114 3.29 -17.80 5.94
CA ALA A 114 3.17 -18.55 4.69
C ALA A 114 4.47 -18.52 3.86
N ARG A 115 5.14 -17.36 3.77
CA ARG A 115 6.44 -17.27 3.07
C ARG A 115 7.54 -18.06 3.79
N THR A 116 7.50 -18.12 5.12
CA THR A 116 8.49 -18.86 5.92
C THR A 116 8.28 -20.36 5.80
N SER A 117 7.03 -20.86 5.83
CA SER A 117 6.74 -22.29 5.67
C SER A 117 7.16 -22.82 4.30
N LEU A 118 7.02 -22.01 3.25
CA LEU A 118 7.49 -22.32 1.90
C LEU A 118 9.02 -22.16 1.71
N GLY A 119 9.75 -21.70 2.73
CA GLY A 119 11.20 -21.46 2.65
C GLY A 119 11.60 -20.28 1.76
N HIS A 120 10.65 -19.40 1.40
CA HIS A 120 10.94 -18.19 0.61
C HIS A 120 11.69 -17.12 1.41
N VAL A 121 11.52 -17.13 2.73
CA VAL A 121 12.19 -16.21 3.67
C VAL A 121 12.63 -16.98 4.91
N LYS A 122 13.63 -16.44 5.63
CA LYS A 122 14.15 -17.01 6.88
C LYS A 122 13.75 -16.13 8.07
N PRO A 123 13.49 -16.70 9.26
CA PRO A 123 13.19 -15.91 10.46
C PRO A 123 14.26 -14.88 10.84
N SER A 124 15.53 -15.11 10.46
CA SER A 124 16.64 -14.17 10.69
C SER A 124 16.69 -12.97 9.74
N MET A 125 15.80 -12.93 8.73
CA MET A 125 15.69 -11.78 7.83
C MET A 125 14.79 -10.71 8.45
N THR A 126 14.88 -9.49 7.92
CA THR A 126 13.98 -8.39 8.27
C THR A 126 12.89 -8.22 7.23
N SER A 127 11.71 -7.79 7.67
CA SER A 127 10.58 -7.42 6.82
C SER A 127 10.30 -5.92 6.93
N THR A 128 9.85 -5.34 5.81
CA THR A 128 9.45 -3.94 5.73
C THR A 128 7.96 -3.84 5.41
N LEU A 129 7.24 -3.01 6.16
CA LEU A 129 5.84 -2.66 5.85
C LEU A 129 5.76 -1.26 5.27
N HIS A 130 5.22 -1.14 4.05
CA HIS A 130 4.92 0.12 3.39
C HIS A 130 3.43 0.43 3.47
N HIS A 131 3.06 1.64 3.87
CA HIS A 131 1.65 2.02 3.92
C HIS A 131 1.42 3.51 3.67
N ALA A 132 0.24 3.85 3.17
CA ALA A 132 -0.13 5.23 2.89
C ALA A 132 -0.95 5.83 4.04
N VAL A 133 -0.60 7.03 4.47
CA VAL A 133 -1.37 7.81 5.45
C VAL A 133 -1.93 9.08 4.85
N ASN A 134 -3.14 9.47 5.26
CA ASN A 134 -3.72 10.75 4.87
C ASN A 134 -3.05 11.89 5.64
N ILE A 135 -2.49 12.87 4.92
CA ILE A 135 -1.78 14.01 5.53
C ILE A 135 -2.59 15.30 5.55
N ARG A 136 -3.84 15.29 5.03
CA ARG A 136 -4.67 16.51 4.92
C ARG A 136 -4.90 17.23 6.27
N GLY A 137 -4.96 16.48 7.38
CA GLY A 137 -5.15 17.03 8.73
C GLY A 137 -3.92 16.97 9.65
N LYS A 138 -2.72 16.64 9.13
CA LYS A 138 -1.50 16.66 9.95
C LYS A 138 -1.11 18.13 10.21
N LYS A 139 -0.82 18.45 11.47
CA LYS A 139 -0.60 19.83 11.95
C LYS A 139 0.58 20.45 11.18
N SER A 140 0.26 21.42 10.34
CA SER A 140 1.21 22.24 9.61
C SER A 140 0.53 23.55 9.22
N ASP A 141 1.32 24.59 8.96
CA ASP A 141 0.80 25.81 8.34
C ASP A 141 0.25 25.45 6.95
N GLY A 142 -1.05 25.67 6.72
CA GLY A 142 -1.71 25.41 5.44
C GLY A 142 -2.30 24.01 5.23
N GLN A 143 -2.95 23.43 6.25
CA GLN A 143 -3.65 22.15 6.14
C GLN A 143 -4.58 22.10 4.91
N ALA A 144 -4.42 21.05 4.10
CA ALA A 144 -5.31 20.82 2.97
C ALA A 144 -6.71 20.47 3.51
N PRO A 145 -7.79 21.12 3.03
CA PRO A 145 -9.13 20.79 3.49
C PRO A 145 -9.48 19.35 3.13
N VAL A 146 -10.42 18.75 3.87
CA VAL A 146 -10.94 17.41 3.55
C VAL A 146 -11.52 17.35 2.13
N SER A 147 -12.03 18.47 1.63
CA SER A 147 -12.53 18.62 0.25
C SER A 147 -11.42 18.72 -0.82
N TYR A 148 -10.14 18.72 -0.44
CA TYR A 148 -9.03 18.75 -1.40
C TYR A 148 -9.01 17.48 -2.25
N THR A 149 -9.27 17.65 -3.54
CA THR A 149 -9.39 16.57 -4.53
C THR A 149 -8.06 16.08 -5.08
N GLY A 150 -6.94 16.73 -4.76
CA GLY A 150 -5.61 16.25 -5.16
C GLY A 150 -5.07 15.15 -4.24
N ASN A 151 -3.89 14.62 -4.57
CA ASN A 151 -3.20 13.64 -3.75
C ASN A 151 -2.57 14.32 -2.52
N ALA A 152 -2.96 13.89 -1.34
CA ALA A 152 -2.36 14.31 -0.07
C ALA A 152 -2.19 13.05 0.78
N LEU A 153 -1.14 12.31 0.47
CA LEU A 153 -0.77 11.06 1.12
C LEU A 153 0.72 11.10 1.49
N GLY A 154 1.06 10.65 2.69
CA GLY A 154 2.42 10.33 3.09
C GLY A 154 2.70 8.85 2.83
N HIS A 155 3.88 8.54 2.33
CA HIS A 155 4.37 7.17 2.25
C HIS A 155 5.13 6.84 3.53
N CYS A 156 4.60 5.91 4.31
CA CYS A 156 5.11 5.53 5.61
C CYS A 156 5.73 4.14 5.54
N ARG A 157 6.69 3.90 6.41
CA ARG A 157 7.46 2.66 6.43
C ARG A 157 7.67 2.18 7.87
N CYS A 158 7.49 0.88 8.09
CA CYS A 158 7.96 0.20 9.29
C CYS A 158 9.20 -0.58 8.88
N ASP A 159 10.37 -0.08 9.27
CA ASP A 159 11.64 -0.59 8.78
C ASP A 159 12.24 -1.66 9.67
N GLY A 160 12.86 -2.65 9.02
CA GLY A 160 13.85 -3.51 9.67
C GLY A 160 13.30 -4.39 10.78
N VAL A 161 12.00 -4.73 10.76
CA VAL A 161 11.41 -5.58 11.80
C VAL A 161 11.83 -7.03 11.53
N GLU A 162 12.48 -7.67 12.49
CA GLU A 162 12.90 -9.07 12.32
C GLU A 162 11.68 -9.99 12.14
N ILE A 163 11.75 -10.88 11.16
CA ILE A 163 10.67 -11.84 10.89
C ILE A 163 10.45 -12.74 12.11
N SER A 164 11.52 -13.18 12.79
CA SER A 164 11.45 -13.91 14.07
C SER A 164 10.51 -13.26 15.08
N SER A 165 10.59 -11.94 15.26
CA SER A 165 9.76 -11.16 16.18
C SER A 165 8.30 -11.07 15.74
N LEU A 166 8.04 -11.05 14.43
CA LEU A 166 6.68 -11.04 13.86
C LEU A 166 6.02 -12.42 13.93
N LEU A 167 6.81 -13.49 13.90
CA LEU A 167 6.34 -14.87 14.00
C LEU A 167 6.17 -15.38 15.44
N ALA A 168 6.70 -14.64 16.43
CA ALA A 168 6.58 -14.96 17.84
C ALA A 168 5.11 -14.96 18.32
N ALA A 169 4.88 -15.44 19.55
CA ALA A 169 3.55 -15.50 20.16
C ALA A 169 2.92 -14.10 20.30
N ASP A 170 3.72 -13.06 20.57
CA ASP A 170 3.33 -11.66 20.65
C ASP A 170 3.53 -10.91 19.32
N GLY A 171 3.80 -11.62 18.22
CA GLY A 171 4.16 -11.01 16.94
C GLY A 171 3.09 -10.10 16.35
N LEU A 172 1.81 -10.38 16.61
CA LEU A 172 0.70 -9.49 16.23
C LEU A 172 0.81 -8.11 16.91
N LYS A 173 1.17 -8.10 18.20
CA LYS A 173 1.40 -6.86 18.96
C LYS A 173 2.63 -6.13 18.45
N THR A 174 3.72 -6.83 18.16
CA THR A 174 4.94 -6.25 17.58
C THR A 174 4.62 -5.55 16.26
N ALA A 175 3.89 -6.22 15.37
CA ALA A 175 3.47 -5.66 14.09
C ALA A 175 2.58 -4.41 14.25
N ALA A 176 1.55 -4.48 15.12
CA ALA A 176 0.66 -3.36 15.37
C ALA A 176 1.38 -2.16 16.01
N SER A 177 2.33 -2.42 16.92
CA SER A 177 3.14 -1.38 17.56
C SER A 177 4.07 -0.69 16.56
N ALA A 178 4.73 -1.46 15.70
CA ALA A 178 5.58 -0.92 14.64
C ALA A 178 4.79 -0.03 13.68
N LEU A 179 3.59 -0.47 13.29
CA LEU A 179 2.68 0.30 12.46
C LEU A 179 2.23 1.61 13.13
N ARG A 180 1.85 1.56 14.41
CA ARG A 180 1.47 2.75 15.16
C ARG A 180 2.61 3.75 15.24
N SER A 181 3.80 3.30 15.61
CA SER A 181 5.01 4.14 15.63
C SER A 181 5.30 4.77 14.27
N SER A 182 5.08 4.03 13.17
CA SER A 182 5.21 4.57 11.81
C SER A 182 4.19 5.67 11.51
N ILE A 183 2.92 5.50 11.91
CA ILE A 183 1.85 6.50 11.74
C ILE A 183 2.11 7.76 12.57
N ASP A 184 2.48 7.58 13.83
CA ASP A 184 2.70 8.65 14.80
C ASP A 184 3.97 9.44 14.48
N GLY A 185 5.03 8.75 14.03
CA GLY A 185 6.26 9.35 13.56
C GLY A 185 6.15 10.07 12.22
N THR A 186 5.04 9.90 11.49
CA THR A 186 4.86 10.59 10.22
C THR A 186 4.47 12.05 10.43
N ASP A 187 5.39 12.92 10.04
CA ASP A 187 5.26 14.37 10.05
C ASP A 187 5.25 14.97 8.64
N ILE A 188 4.66 16.16 8.48
CA ILE A 188 4.58 16.86 7.22
C ILE A 188 5.96 17.20 6.66
N ASP A 189 6.93 17.53 7.51
CA ASP A 189 8.25 17.95 7.03
C ASP A 189 9.01 16.75 6.49
N GLN A 190 8.85 15.57 7.09
CA GLN A 190 9.35 14.33 6.51
C GLN A 190 8.76 14.08 5.12
N VAL A 191 7.45 14.25 4.95
CA VAL A 191 6.78 14.09 3.65
C VAL A 191 7.30 15.11 2.63
N ARG A 192 7.48 16.37 3.03
CA ARG A 192 8.06 17.42 2.18
C ARG A 192 9.48 17.07 1.75
N LYS A 193 10.33 16.61 2.67
CA LYS A 193 11.71 16.18 2.38
C LYS A 193 11.73 15.00 1.41
N SER A 194 10.89 13.98 1.63
CA SER A 194 10.76 12.85 0.71
C SER A 194 10.28 13.29 -0.68
N LEU A 195 9.29 14.18 -0.76
CA LEU A 195 8.80 14.72 -2.03
C LEU A 195 9.87 15.53 -2.76
N ALA A 196 10.61 16.38 -2.04
CA ALA A 196 11.71 17.16 -2.59
C ALA A 196 12.81 16.25 -3.16
N GLY A 197 13.20 15.19 -2.43
CA GLY A 197 14.14 14.19 -2.92
C GLY A 197 13.63 13.45 -4.16
N MET A 198 12.36 13.04 -4.16
CA MET A 198 11.69 12.41 -5.31
C MET A 198 11.67 13.33 -6.55
N ILE A 199 11.40 14.62 -6.36
CA ILE A 199 11.43 15.62 -7.45
C ILE A 199 12.86 15.81 -7.96
N ALA A 200 13.84 15.93 -7.06
CA ALA A 200 15.23 16.16 -7.41
C ALA A 200 15.85 15.01 -8.22
N LEU A 201 15.47 13.76 -7.91
CA LEU A 201 15.94 12.57 -8.62
C LEU A 201 15.23 12.31 -9.96
N GLY A 202 14.18 13.07 -10.26
CA GLY A 202 13.37 12.89 -11.45
C GLY A 202 12.43 11.66 -11.39
N PRO A 203 11.51 11.56 -12.36
CA PRO A 203 10.32 10.69 -12.29
C PRO A 203 10.62 9.19 -12.20
N ASN A 204 11.79 8.75 -12.65
CA ASN A 204 12.14 7.33 -12.66
C ASN A 204 12.51 6.79 -11.26
N SER A 205 13.08 7.63 -10.40
CA SER A 205 13.55 7.25 -9.05
C SER A 205 12.43 6.92 -8.06
N ILE A 206 11.28 7.57 -8.22
CA ILE A 206 10.06 7.39 -7.42
C ILE A 206 9.55 5.96 -7.54
N LEU A 207 9.60 5.43 -8.76
CA LEU A 207 9.17 4.06 -9.06
C LEU A 207 10.11 3.04 -8.39
N PHE A 208 11.42 3.23 -8.46
CA PHE A 208 12.40 2.27 -7.93
C PHE A 208 12.41 2.16 -6.39
N THR A 209 12.08 3.24 -5.68
CA THR A 209 12.04 3.24 -4.21
C THR A 209 10.83 2.45 -3.67
N ILE A 210 9.67 2.59 -4.33
CA ILE A 210 8.43 1.90 -3.96
C ILE A 210 8.43 0.45 -4.45
N MET A 211 9.10 0.17 -5.58
CA MET A 211 9.10 -1.14 -6.22
C MET A 211 10.21 -2.10 -5.75
N ARG A 212 11.02 -1.74 -4.76
CA ARG A 212 12.03 -2.63 -4.18
C ARG A 212 11.43 -3.73 -3.27
N SER A 213 10.14 -4.05 -3.46
CA SER A 213 9.42 -5.07 -2.70
C SER A 213 10.16 -6.39 -2.79
N ARG A 214 10.87 -6.73 -1.73
CA ARG A 214 11.49 -8.04 -1.55
C ARG A 214 10.40 -9.07 -1.29
N SER A 215 10.74 -10.35 -1.40
CA SER A 215 9.91 -11.43 -0.86
C SER A 215 9.64 -11.29 0.65
N THR A 216 10.30 -10.35 1.35
CA THR A 216 10.01 -10.05 2.75
C THR A 216 9.01 -8.91 2.93
N ASP A 217 8.74 -8.10 1.91
CA ASP A 217 8.04 -6.82 2.11
C ASP A 217 6.53 -6.98 1.98
N PHE A 218 5.80 -6.08 2.65
CA PHE A 218 4.35 -6.01 2.67
C PHE A 218 3.91 -4.57 2.39
N MET A 219 2.91 -4.38 1.53
CA MET A 219 2.44 -3.05 1.15
C MET A 219 0.93 -2.93 1.31
N VAL A 220 0.48 -1.83 1.91
CA VAL A 220 -0.93 -1.60 2.23
C VAL A 220 -1.39 -0.26 1.66
N SER A 221 -2.55 -0.28 1.01
CA SER A 221 -3.34 0.92 0.76
C SER A 221 -4.75 0.73 1.33
N SER A 222 -5.21 1.67 2.14
CA SER A 222 -6.55 1.62 2.71
C SER A 222 -7.42 2.75 2.18
N THR A 223 -8.61 2.37 1.72
CA THR A 223 -9.72 3.27 1.46
C THR A 223 -10.86 3.06 2.45
N GLN A 224 -10.64 2.33 3.54
CA GLN A 224 -11.65 1.97 4.54
C GLN A 224 -12.41 3.16 5.13
N GLN A 225 -11.76 4.33 5.24
CA GLN A 225 -12.38 5.55 5.77
C GLN A 225 -13.34 6.24 4.78
N LEU A 226 -13.39 5.80 3.52
CA LEU A 226 -14.35 6.35 2.57
C LEU A 226 -15.75 5.82 2.91
N ARG A 227 -16.69 6.74 3.05
CA ARG A 227 -18.07 6.46 3.47
C ARG A 227 -18.95 6.04 2.29
N ASN A 228 -18.44 5.17 1.42
CA ASN A 228 -19.11 4.80 0.17
C ASN A 228 -20.51 4.21 0.39
N HIS A 229 -20.70 3.51 1.51
CA HIS A 229 -21.94 2.84 1.89
C HIS A 229 -22.94 3.76 2.60
N GLU A 230 -22.58 5.02 2.86
CA GLU A 230 -23.38 5.96 3.64
C GLU A 230 -23.62 7.29 2.91
N ASP A 231 -22.65 7.75 2.11
CA ASP A 231 -22.68 9.07 1.49
C ASP A 231 -22.98 9.04 -0.03
N TYR A 232 -22.91 7.86 -0.68
CA TYR A 232 -23.08 7.74 -2.13
C TYR A 232 -24.39 7.06 -2.54
N ASP A 233 -25.52 7.72 -2.27
CA ASP A 233 -26.81 7.36 -2.87
C ASP A 233 -27.07 8.22 -4.12
N PHE A 234 -27.07 7.57 -5.28
CA PHE A 234 -27.39 8.19 -6.57
C PHE A 234 -28.88 8.06 -6.93
N ARG A 235 -29.75 7.95 -5.91
CA ARG A 235 -31.21 7.74 -5.97
C ARG A 235 -31.65 6.34 -6.39
N PHE A 236 -30.77 5.35 -6.24
CA PHE A 236 -31.09 3.94 -6.42
C PHE A 236 -30.63 3.07 -5.24
N GLY A 237 -30.34 3.71 -4.11
CA GLY A 237 -29.87 3.07 -2.90
C GLY A 237 -28.34 3.07 -2.77
N PHE A 238 -27.88 2.71 -1.57
CA PHE A 238 -26.46 2.67 -1.24
C PHE A 238 -25.75 1.47 -1.89
N PRO A 239 -24.47 1.63 -2.28
CA PRO A 239 -23.64 0.53 -2.75
C PRO A 239 -23.65 -0.63 -1.76
N GLN A 240 -23.92 -1.85 -2.23
CA GLN A 240 -23.87 -3.06 -1.40
C GLN A 240 -22.44 -3.62 -1.25
N GLY A 241 -21.54 -3.25 -2.16
CA GLY A 241 -20.14 -3.69 -2.15
C GLY A 241 -19.25 -2.71 -2.90
N CYS A 242 -18.00 -2.59 -2.45
CA CYS A 242 -16.96 -1.84 -3.12
C CYS A 242 -15.75 -2.76 -3.32
N ILE A 243 -15.44 -3.09 -4.57
CA ILE A 243 -14.33 -3.97 -4.91
C ILE A 243 -13.25 -3.15 -5.63
N GLY A 244 -12.01 -3.29 -5.18
CA GLY A 244 -10.86 -2.68 -5.82
C GLY A 244 -10.21 -3.64 -6.80
N ALA A 245 -9.62 -3.11 -7.87
CA ALA A 245 -8.76 -3.92 -8.73
C ALA A 245 -7.53 -4.40 -7.93
N ALA A 246 -7.16 -5.66 -8.13
CA ALA A 246 -5.92 -6.23 -7.62
C ALA A 246 -4.71 -5.47 -8.18
N ALA A 247 -3.75 -5.17 -7.31
CA ALA A 247 -2.48 -4.59 -7.75
C ALA A 247 -1.60 -5.70 -8.35
N PRO A 248 -0.79 -5.43 -9.38
CA PRO A 248 0.09 -6.44 -9.99
C PRO A 248 1.41 -6.63 -9.21
N TRP A 249 1.35 -6.62 -7.87
CA TRP A 249 2.53 -6.72 -7.00
C TRP A 249 2.30 -7.77 -5.91
N ASP A 250 3.29 -8.64 -5.73
CA ASP A 250 3.31 -9.61 -4.64
C ASP A 250 3.38 -8.91 -3.28
N GLY A 251 2.57 -9.34 -2.32
CA GLY A 251 2.51 -8.76 -0.97
C GLY A 251 1.77 -7.42 -0.87
N PHE A 252 1.02 -7.02 -1.90
CA PHE A 252 0.20 -5.81 -1.86
C PHE A 252 -1.23 -6.11 -1.42
N VAL A 253 -1.70 -5.40 -0.39
CA VAL A 253 -3.10 -5.44 0.05
C VAL A 253 -3.79 -4.09 -0.14
N ARG A 254 -5.03 -4.17 -0.61
CA ARG A 254 -5.99 -3.06 -0.57
C ARG A 254 -7.08 -3.36 0.45
N ILE A 255 -7.24 -2.47 1.43
CA ILE A 255 -8.36 -2.51 2.40
C ILE A 255 -9.46 -1.60 1.87
N MET A 256 -10.66 -2.15 1.69
CA MET A 256 -11.79 -1.48 1.04
C MET A 256 -12.81 -0.95 2.05
N PRO A 257 -13.63 0.06 1.67
CA PRO A 257 -14.87 0.37 2.38
C PRO A 257 -15.72 -0.89 2.51
N SER A 258 -16.34 -1.06 3.67
CA SER A 258 -17.24 -2.16 3.95
C SER A 258 -18.50 -1.61 4.63
N PRO A 259 -19.69 -2.16 4.35
CA PRO A 259 -20.89 -1.79 5.09
C PRO A 259 -20.68 -1.95 6.61
N PRO A 260 -21.29 -1.09 7.45
CA PRO A 260 -21.24 -1.23 8.90
C PRO A 260 -21.60 -2.65 9.36
N GLY A 261 -20.80 -3.22 10.27
CA GLY A 261 -21.01 -4.56 10.82
C GLY A 261 -20.63 -5.72 9.88
N SER A 262 -20.34 -5.47 8.60
CA SER A 262 -19.98 -6.53 7.65
C SER A 262 -18.54 -7.03 7.76
N GLY A 263 -17.74 -6.51 8.70
CA GLY A 263 -16.31 -6.80 8.79
C GLY A 263 -15.48 -5.93 7.84
N ILE A 264 -14.30 -6.43 7.44
CA ILE A 264 -13.32 -5.68 6.66
C ILE A 264 -13.03 -6.41 5.35
N ALA A 265 -13.39 -5.80 4.22
CA ALA A 265 -13.11 -6.32 2.89
C ALA A 265 -11.68 -5.98 2.44
N CYS A 266 -10.99 -6.99 1.92
CA CYS A 266 -9.59 -6.89 1.50
C CYS A 266 -9.38 -7.55 0.14
N VAL A 267 -8.39 -7.05 -0.61
CA VAL A 267 -7.82 -7.71 -1.78
C VAL A 267 -6.32 -7.81 -1.59
N LEU A 268 -5.80 -9.04 -1.49
CA LEU A 268 -4.37 -9.32 -1.35
C LEU A 268 -3.86 -9.95 -2.64
N THR A 269 -2.87 -9.34 -3.28
CA THR A 269 -2.14 -9.97 -4.39
C THR A 269 -0.88 -10.62 -3.85
N VAL A 270 -0.70 -11.90 -4.15
CA VAL A 270 0.49 -12.69 -3.79
C VAL A 270 0.83 -13.70 -4.87
N GLN A 271 2.02 -14.29 -4.82
CA GLN A 271 2.36 -15.45 -5.65
C GLN A 271 1.39 -16.61 -5.41
N GLU A 272 1.10 -17.41 -6.45
CA GLU A 272 0.14 -18.52 -6.36
C GLU A 272 0.44 -19.52 -5.24
N THR A 273 1.71 -19.90 -5.07
CA THR A 273 2.13 -20.82 -4.01
C THR A 273 1.86 -20.25 -2.62
N ILE A 274 2.09 -18.95 -2.42
CA ILE A 274 1.79 -18.24 -1.17
C ILE A 274 0.27 -18.16 -0.96
N ALA A 275 -0.50 -17.95 -2.03
CA ALA A 275 -1.96 -17.90 -1.96
C ALA A 275 -2.57 -19.23 -1.49
N ASP A 276 -2.02 -20.35 -1.97
CA ASP A 276 -2.42 -21.69 -1.56
C ASP A 276 -2.02 -21.95 -0.10
N GLU A 277 -0.83 -21.53 0.29
CA GLU A 277 -0.34 -21.71 1.66
C GLU A 277 -1.13 -20.89 2.68
N LEU A 278 -1.44 -19.63 2.37
CA LEU A 278 -2.29 -18.78 3.23
C LEU A 278 -3.65 -19.42 3.52
N GLN A 279 -4.25 -20.08 2.52
CA GLN A 279 -5.55 -20.75 2.70
C GLN A 279 -5.46 -22.02 3.55
N ARG A 280 -4.28 -22.65 3.64
CA ARG A 280 -4.04 -23.80 4.51
C ARG A 280 -3.61 -23.40 5.92
N GLU A 281 -3.12 -22.18 6.10
CA GLU A 281 -2.64 -21.70 7.38
C GLU A 281 -3.83 -21.47 8.34
N ASP A 282 -3.82 -22.17 9.48
CA ASP A 282 -4.96 -22.22 10.41
C ASP A 282 -5.34 -20.84 10.97
N GLU A 283 -4.35 -20.00 11.29
CA GLU A 283 -4.62 -18.66 11.83
C GLU A 283 -5.30 -17.77 10.77
N PHE A 284 -4.79 -17.77 9.54
CA PHE A 284 -5.38 -17.01 8.46
C PHE A 284 -6.80 -17.51 8.14
N SER A 285 -6.94 -18.81 7.87
CA SER A 285 -8.20 -19.42 7.45
C SER A 285 -9.30 -19.36 8.51
N SER A 286 -8.96 -19.38 9.80
CA SER A 286 -9.94 -19.23 10.90
C SER A 286 -10.46 -17.80 11.06
N HIS A 287 -9.71 -16.79 10.59
CA HIS A 287 -10.08 -15.39 10.72
C HIS A 287 -10.64 -14.74 9.44
N VAL A 288 -10.57 -15.42 8.29
CA VAL A 288 -11.04 -14.87 7.01
C VAL A 288 -12.13 -15.70 6.36
N THR A 289 -13.04 -15.03 5.66
CA THR A 289 -13.96 -15.62 4.70
C THR A 289 -13.46 -15.28 3.30
N LEU A 290 -12.96 -16.27 2.57
CA LEU A 290 -12.59 -16.11 1.17
C LEU A 290 -13.87 -15.89 0.34
N LEU A 291 -13.87 -14.83 -0.47
CA LEU A 291 -14.99 -14.47 -1.34
C LEU A 291 -14.72 -14.91 -2.79
N ASP A 292 -13.49 -14.70 -3.25
CA ASP A 292 -13.06 -15.06 -4.60
C ASP A 292 -11.53 -15.15 -4.67
N ALA A 293 -11.00 -15.86 -5.66
CA ALA A 293 -9.58 -15.94 -5.97
C ALA A 293 -9.37 -15.92 -7.48
N GLN A 294 -8.62 -14.93 -7.98
CA GLN A 294 -8.47 -14.70 -9.42
C GLN A 294 -7.00 -14.57 -9.81
N PRO A 295 -6.57 -15.11 -10.96
CA PRO A 295 -5.23 -14.87 -11.48
C PRO A 295 -5.05 -13.38 -11.83
N VAL A 296 -3.92 -12.80 -11.46
CA VAL A 296 -3.59 -11.41 -11.81
C VAL A 296 -2.89 -11.40 -13.16
N GLY A 297 -3.69 -11.29 -14.23
CA GLY A 297 -3.15 -11.07 -15.56
C GLY A 297 -2.77 -9.61 -15.78
N TYR A 298 -1.57 -9.34 -16.30
CA TYR A 298 -1.19 -7.99 -16.80
C TYR A 298 -2.19 -7.43 -17.84
N GLY A 299 -2.99 -8.29 -18.47
CA GLY A 299 -4.06 -7.91 -19.41
C GLY A 299 -5.47 -7.73 -18.80
N TYR A 300 -5.68 -8.00 -17.50
CA TYR A 300 -7.03 -7.98 -16.91
C TYR A 300 -7.57 -6.56 -16.67
N MET A 301 -6.70 -5.58 -16.39
CA MET A 301 -7.14 -4.17 -16.34
C MET A 301 -7.70 -3.67 -17.69
N TYR A 302 -7.26 -4.25 -18.81
CA TYR A 302 -7.78 -3.93 -20.15
C TYR A 302 -9.06 -4.69 -20.54
N LYS A 303 -9.27 -5.93 -20.04
CA LYS A 303 -10.45 -6.73 -20.38
C LYS A 303 -11.67 -6.38 -19.53
N ALA A 304 -11.50 -6.00 -18.26
CA ALA A 304 -12.60 -5.55 -17.41
C ALA A 304 -13.28 -4.29 -17.98
N ALA A 305 -12.50 -3.30 -18.43
CA ALA A 305 -13.02 -2.07 -19.06
C ALA A 305 -13.81 -2.32 -20.37
N LYS A 306 -13.51 -3.41 -21.10
CA LYS A 306 -14.25 -3.78 -22.32
C LYS A 306 -15.56 -4.53 -22.04
N ARG A 307 -15.73 -5.14 -20.87
CA ARG A 307 -17.00 -5.82 -20.50
C ARG A 307 -18.02 -4.84 -19.91
N THR A 308 -17.60 -3.81 -19.20
CA THR A 308 -18.50 -2.75 -18.69
C THR A 308 -18.95 -1.75 -19.76
N ALA A 309 -18.31 -1.70 -20.93
CA ALA A 309 -18.75 -0.85 -22.06
C ALA A 309 -19.82 -1.52 -22.95
N LYS A 310 -20.34 -2.69 -22.56
CA LYS A 310 -21.39 -3.44 -23.27
C LYS A 310 -22.63 -3.71 -22.41
N LEU A 311 -22.73 -3.05 -21.26
CA LEU A 311 -23.94 -2.93 -20.43
C LEU A 311 -24.29 -1.44 -20.36
#